data_AF-A0A8J3L0X3-F1
#
_entry.id   AF-A0A8J3L0X3-F1
#
_cell.length_a   1.000
_cell.length_b   1.000
_cell.length_c   1.000
_cell.angle_alpha   90.00
_cell.angle_beta   90.00
_cell.angle_gamma   90.00
#
_symmetry.space_group_name_H-M   'P 1'
#
loop_
_entity.id
_entity.type
_entity.pdbx_description
1 polymer ?
#
loop_
_entity_poly.entity_id
_entity_poly.type
_entity_poly.pdbx_seq_one_letter_code
_entity_poly.pdbx_strand_id
1 'polypeptide(L)'
;MSETHRQTSSDPGSGAGEQLSSLSRAEFALARTWLRGAASDAGRAQGRMSTAGLLLIWVLPALVVAGVLGLARVMPVWAAVSCVAAGLVLLGVGLGLAARSRGRRASAPVGQYAWRPLREDAAGLDKSRPAPTGVERRGG
;
A
#
# COMPACT_ATOMS: atom_id res chain seq x y z
N MET A 1 38.31 49.65 29.10
CA MET A 1 38.66 48.32 28.55
C MET A 1 37.47 47.42 28.82
N SER A 2 36.46 47.52 27.95
CA SER A 2 35.10 47.05 28.19
C SER A 2 34.55 46.47 26.90
N GLU A 3 34.72 45.16 26.72
CA GLU A 3 33.98 44.39 25.72
C GLU A 3 33.68 43.00 26.29
N THR A 4 32.56 42.89 27.00
CA THR A 4 31.89 41.62 27.27
C THR A 4 30.80 41.43 26.23
N HIS A 5 31.18 40.93 25.05
CA HIS A 5 30.22 40.53 24.02
C HIS A 5 29.57 39.20 24.42
N ARG A 6 28.52 39.27 25.26
CA ARG A 6 27.67 38.11 25.57
C ARG A 6 26.65 37.93 24.42
N GLN A 7 27.09 37.34 23.32
CA GLN A 7 26.20 36.79 22.30
C GLN A 7 25.63 35.46 22.78
N THR A 8 24.57 35.53 23.56
CA THR A 8 23.71 34.37 23.87
C THR A 8 22.28 34.74 23.50
N SER A 9 21.97 34.73 22.20
CA SER A 9 20.60 34.76 21.70
C SER A 9 20.46 33.70 20.60
N SER A 10 20.69 32.44 20.97
CA SER A 10 20.34 31.30 20.13
C SER A 10 18.86 31.00 20.37
N ASP A 11 18.01 31.52 19.50
CA ASP A 11 16.57 31.31 19.48
C ASP A 11 16.27 29.81 19.24
N PRO A 12 15.74 29.06 20.23
CA PRO A 12 15.58 27.60 20.12
C PRO A 12 14.43 27.17 19.19
N GLY A 13 13.66 28.11 18.62
CA GLY A 13 12.46 27.81 17.84
C GLY A 13 12.67 27.65 16.33
N SER A 14 13.65 28.33 15.74
CA SER A 14 13.76 28.45 14.28
C SER A 14 14.32 27.19 13.62
N GLY A 15 15.41 26.62 14.15
CA GLY A 15 16.09 25.48 13.51
C GLY A 15 15.39 24.11 13.61
N ALA A 16 14.46 23.91 14.55
CA ALA A 16 13.82 22.61 14.78
C ALA A 16 12.77 22.26 13.72
N GLY A 17 12.01 23.27 13.25
CA GLY A 17 11.00 23.09 12.21
C GLY A 17 11.61 22.81 10.84
N GLU A 18 12.76 23.41 10.54
CA GLU A 18 13.48 23.21 9.28
C GLU A 18 14.05 21.79 9.15
N GLN A 19 14.56 21.22 10.25
CA GLN A 19 15.07 19.85 10.26
C GLN A 19 13.95 18.81 10.09
N LEU A 20 12.80 19.00 10.76
CA LEU A 20 11.64 18.11 10.62
C LEU A 20 11.04 18.15 9.20
N SER A 21 11.11 19.32 8.54
CA SER A 21 10.65 19.50 7.16
C SER A 21 11.56 18.81 6.13
N SER A 22 12.85 18.67 6.44
CA SER A 22 13.82 17.98 5.57
C SER A 22 13.69 16.46 5.64
N LEU A 23 13.42 15.92 6.83
CA LEU A 23 13.25 14.48 7.06
C LEU A 23 11.94 13.95 6.44
N SER A 24 10.84 14.69 6.62
CA SER A 24 9.54 14.32 6.03
C SER A 24 9.59 14.27 4.51
N ARG A 25 10.30 15.21 3.85
CA ARG A 25 10.46 15.21 2.39
C ARG A 25 11.25 13.99 1.88
N ALA A 26 12.23 13.51 2.64
CA ALA A 26 12.98 12.30 2.32
C ALA A 26 12.09 11.04 2.42
N GLU A 27 11.30 10.93 3.48
CA GLU A 27 10.30 9.86 3.66
C GLU A 27 9.23 9.88 2.56
N PHE A 28 8.71 11.06 2.20
CA PHE A 28 7.75 11.21 1.10
C PHE A 28 8.35 10.91 -0.28
N ALA A 29 9.67 11.06 -0.47
CA ALA A 29 10.33 10.69 -1.72
C ALA A 29 10.38 9.17 -1.89
N LEU A 30 10.71 8.44 -0.82
CA LEU A 30 10.68 6.97 -0.80
C LEU A 30 9.26 6.40 -0.90
N ALA A 31 8.29 6.99 -0.21
CA ALA A 31 6.89 6.59 -0.33
C ALA A 31 6.38 6.77 -1.77
N ARG A 32 6.80 7.84 -2.46
CA ARG A 32 6.42 8.09 -3.86
C ARG A 32 7.01 7.07 -4.84
N THR A 33 8.25 6.63 -4.65
CA THR A 33 8.85 5.62 -5.54
C THR A 33 8.18 4.26 -5.37
N TRP A 34 7.85 3.88 -4.13
CA TRP A 34 7.09 2.67 -3.85
C TRP A 34 5.65 2.75 -4.37
N LEU A 35 4.97 3.88 -4.19
CA LEU A 35 3.62 4.12 -4.73
C LEU A 35 3.61 4.08 -6.27
N ARG A 36 4.62 4.61 -6.95
CA ARG A 36 4.73 4.52 -8.42
C ARG A 36 4.95 3.08 -8.90
N GLY A 37 5.78 2.31 -8.19
CA GLY A 37 5.96 0.88 -8.46
C GLY A 37 4.66 0.09 -8.27
N ALA A 38 4.03 0.24 -7.10
CA ALA A 38 2.76 -0.39 -6.74
C ALA A 38 1.61 -0.02 -7.69
N ALA A 39 1.54 1.25 -8.10
CA ALA A 39 0.53 1.72 -9.06
C ALA A 39 0.74 1.13 -10.46
N SER A 40 1.99 0.89 -10.88
CA SER A 40 2.27 0.28 -12.19
C SER A 40 1.89 -1.20 -12.25
N ASP A 41 2.11 -1.94 -11.15
CA ASP A 41 1.75 -3.35 -11.06
C ASP A 41 0.24 -3.56 -10.86
N ALA A 42 -0.41 -2.68 -10.09
CA ALA A 42 -1.87 -2.64 -10.01
C ALA A 42 -2.52 -2.18 -11.34
N GLY A 43 -1.88 -1.28 -12.08
CA GLY A 43 -2.36 -0.73 -13.34
C GLY A 43 -2.34 -1.72 -14.52
N ARG A 44 -1.37 -2.64 -14.57
CA ARG A 44 -1.30 -3.69 -15.62
C ARG A 44 -2.46 -4.69 -15.56
N ALA A 45 -3.09 -4.85 -14.39
CA ALA A 45 -4.34 -5.60 -14.27
C ALA A 45 -5.58 -4.78 -14.69
N GLN A 46 -5.53 -3.45 -14.53
CA GLN A 46 -6.65 -2.54 -14.77
C GLN A 46 -6.82 -2.12 -16.24
N GLY A 47 -5.77 -2.21 -17.07
CA GLY A 47 -5.82 -1.77 -18.47
C GLY A 47 -6.85 -2.48 -19.35
N ARG A 48 -7.24 -3.72 -19.00
CA ARG A 48 -8.30 -4.48 -19.69
C ARG A 48 -9.70 -4.25 -19.11
N MET A 49 -9.80 -3.59 -17.96
CA MET A 49 -11.07 -3.34 -17.28
C MET A 49 -11.77 -2.05 -17.76
N SER A 50 -11.05 -1.11 -18.38
CA SER A 50 -11.63 0.19 -18.77
C SER A 50 -12.68 0.08 -19.88
N THR A 51 -12.39 -0.67 -20.96
CA THR A 51 -13.36 -0.89 -22.06
C THR A 51 -14.46 -1.88 -21.67
N ALA A 52 -14.10 -2.94 -20.95
CA ALA A 52 -15.06 -3.91 -20.43
C ALA A 52 -16.06 -3.24 -19.45
N GLY A 53 -15.58 -2.35 -18.58
CA GLY A 53 -16.41 -1.63 -17.61
C GLY A 53 -17.45 -0.74 -18.26
N LEU A 54 -17.09 -0.03 -19.34
CA LEU A 54 -18.04 0.82 -20.06
C LEU A 54 -19.12 0.02 -20.78
N LEU A 55 -18.76 -1.14 -21.37
CA LEU A 55 -19.74 -2.04 -21.97
C LEU A 55 -20.70 -2.61 -20.92
N LEU A 56 -20.20 -2.96 -19.74
CA LEU A 56 -21.03 -3.46 -18.65
C LEU A 56 -22.12 -2.46 -18.24
N ILE A 57 -21.88 -1.15 -18.34
CA ILE A 57 -22.88 -0.15 -17.96
C ILE A 57 -24.12 -0.16 -18.87
N TRP A 58 -23.95 -0.55 -20.13
CA TRP A 58 -25.03 -0.64 -21.11
C TRP A 58 -25.62 -2.06 -21.16
N VAL A 59 -24.77 -3.08 -21.10
CA VAL A 59 -25.18 -4.49 -21.25
C VAL A 59 -25.88 -5.00 -19.99
N LEU A 60 -25.42 -4.62 -18.79
CA LEU A 60 -25.99 -5.11 -17.54
C LEU A 60 -27.48 -4.73 -17.37
N PRO A 61 -27.91 -3.46 -17.53
CA PRO A 61 -29.33 -3.13 -17.43
C PRO A 61 -30.15 -3.77 -18.56
N ALA A 62 -29.62 -3.88 -19.78
CA ALA A 62 -30.31 -4.57 -20.88
C ALA A 62 -30.56 -6.05 -20.55
N LEU A 63 -29.58 -6.73 -19.93
CA LEU A 63 -29.71 -8.12 -19.51
C LEU A 63 -30.72 -8.30 -18.38
N VAL A 64 -30.77 -7.36 -17.44
CA VAL A 64 -31.80 -7.34 -16.37
C VAL A 64 -33.19 -7.21 -16.97
N VAL A 65 -33.41 -6.25 -17.88
CA VAL A 65 -34.71 -6.06 -18.55
C VAL A 65 -35.10 -7.32 -19.33
N ALA A 66 -34.19 -7.90 -20.11
CA ALA A 66 -34.44 -9.12 -20.86
C ALA A 66 -34.80 -10.31 -19.94
N GLY A 67 -34.09 -10.47 -18.82
CA GLY A 67 -34.38 -11.50 -17.83
C GLY A 67 -35.75 -11.33 -17.18
N VAL A 68 -36.11 -10.10 -16.80
CA VAL A 68 -37.42 -9.78 -16.22
C VAL A 68 -38.53 -10.04 -17.24
N LEU A 69 -38.39 -9.59 -18.48
CA LEU A 69 -39.39 -9.81 -19.54
C LEU A 69 -39.55 -11.31 -19.86
N GLY A 70 -38.45 -12.07 -19.86
CA GLY A 70 -38.48 -13.52 -20.05
C GLY A 70 -39.23 -14.24 -18.94
N LEU A 71 -38.90 -13.95 -17.67
CA LEU A 71 -39.59 -14.54 -16.51
C LEU A 71 -41.05 -14.08 -16.41
N ALA A 72 -41.36 -12.84 -16.82
CA ALA A 72 -42.71 -12.31 -16.81
C ALA A 72 -43.69 -13.10 -17.72
N ARG A 73 -43.17 -13.95 -18.63
CA ARG A 73 -44.01 -14.85 -19.45
C ARG A 73 -44.56 -16.04 -18.68
N VAL A 74 -43.92 -16.42 -17.57
CA VAL A 74 -44.29 -17.59 -16.75
C VAL A 74 -44.76 -17.22 -15.33
N MET A 75 -44.45 -16.02 -14.85
CA MET A 75 -44.85 -15.55 -13.51
C MET A 75 -45.18 -14.04 -13.54
N PRO A 76 -45.86 -13.49 -12.51
CA PRO A 76 -46.14 -12.06 -12.46
C PRO A 76 -44.87 -11.21 -12.37
N VAL A 77 -44.92 -10.01 -12.94
CA VAL A 77 -43.75 -9.12 -13.11
C VAL A 77 -43.04 -8.83 -11.79
N TRP A 78 -43.77 -8.63 -10.69
CA TRP A 78 -43.17 -8.35 -9.38
C TRP A 78 -42.29 -9.51 -8.87
N ALA A 79 -42.71 -10.76 -9.11
CA ALA A 79 -41.94 -11.94 -8.75
C ALA A 79 -40.72 -12.10 -9.67
N ALA A 80 -40.88 -11.84 -10.97
CA ALA A 80 -39.79 -11.86 -11.93
C ALA A 80 -38.67 -10.86 -11.56
N VAL A 81 -39.04 -9.62 -11.24
CA VAL A 81 -38.08 -8.58 -10.79
C VAL A 81 -37.34 -9.03 -9.54
N SER A 82 -38.06 -9.58 -8.55
CA SER A 82 -37.46 -10.05 -7.30
C SER A 82 -36.47 -11.20 -7.53
N CYS A 83 -36.80 -12.14 -8.42
CA CYS A 83 -35.96 -13.29 -8.73
C CYS A 83 -34.66 -12.89 -9.45
N VAL A 84 -34.77 -12.01 -10.46
CA VAL A 84 -33.60 -11.49 -11.18
C VAL A 84 -32.69 -10.67 -10.25
N ALA A 85 -33.29 -9.81 -9.40
CA ALA A 85 -32.53 -9.02 -8.43
C ALA A 85 -31.77 -9.92 -7.44
N ALA A 86 -32.44 -10.95 -6.89
CA ALA A 86 -31.81 -11.91 -6.00
C ALA A 86 -30.64 -12.65 -6.68
N GLY A 87 -30.83 -13.07 -7.94
CA GLY A 87 -29.77 -13.70 -8.73
C GLY A 87 -28.54 -12.82 -8.92
N LEU A 88 -28.75 -11.53 -9.27
CA LEU A 88 -27.65 -10.57 -9.43
C LEU A 88 -26.90 -10.32 -8.12
N VAL A 89 -27.61 -10.21 -6.99
CA VAL A 89 -26.98 -10.05 -5.66
C VAL A 89 -26.13 -11.26 -5.31
N LEU A 90 -26.64 -12.47 -5.52
CA LEU A 90 -25.88 -13.70 -5.25
C LEU A 90 -24.62 -13.79 -6.13
N LEU A 91 -24.74 -13.46 -7.42
CA LEU A 91 -23.60 -13.36 -8.33
C LEU A 91 -22.57 -12.33 -7.85
N GLY A 92 -23.03 -11.15 -7.45
CA GLY A 92 -22.17 -10.09 -6.91
C GLY A 92 -21.44 -10.50 -5.64
N VAL A 93 -22.14 -11.13 -4.70
CA VAL A 93 -21.55 -11.67 -3.46
C VAL A 93 -20.51 -12.75 -3.79
N GLY A 94 -20.82 -13.68 -4.70
CA GLY A 94 -19.90 -14.72 -5.13
C GLY A 94 -18.62 -14.16 -5.76
N LEU A 95 -18.76 -13.20 -6.67
CA LEU A 95 -17.64 -12.49 -7.30
C LEU A 95 -16.81 -11.71 -6.28
N GLY A 96 -17.46 -11.01 -5.34
CA GLY A 96 -16.78 -10.27 -4.26
C GLY A 96 -16.00 -11.18 -3.32
N LEU A 97 -16.57 -12.33 -2.94
CA LEU A 97 -15.88 -13.34 -2.15
C LEU A 97 -14.69 -13.95 -2.90
N ALA A 98 -14.83 -14.23 -4.20
CA ALA A 98 -13.75 -14.72 -5.04
C ALA A 98 -12.63 -13.69 -5.24
N ALA A 99 -12.96 -12.41 -5.34
CA ALA A 99 -11.97 -11.33 -5.38
C ALA A 99 -11.20 -11.24 -4.05
N ARG A 100 -11.91 -11.35 -2.91
CA ARG A 100 -11.29 -11.36 -1.58
C ARG A 100 -10.40 -12.57 -1.34
N SER A 101 -10.74 -13.75 -1.85
CA SER A 101 -9.89 -14.94 -1.71
C SER A 101 -8.60 -14.85 -2.53
N ARG A 102 -8.64 -14.20 -3.70
CA ARG A 102 -7.44 -13.90 -4.52
C ARG A 102 -6.57 -12.83 -3.87
N GLY A 103 -7.16 -11.79 -3.31
CA GLY A 103 -6.43 -10.74 -2.58
C GLY A 103 -5.63 -11.29 -1.40
N ARG A 104 -6.20 -12.22 -0.62
CA ARG A 104 -5.49 -12.87 0.50
C ARG A 104 -4.29 -13.72 0.07
N ARG A 105 -4.28 -14.25 -1.15
CA ARG A 105 -3.14 -15.01 -1.69
C ARG A 105 -2.06 -14.11 -2.31
N ALA A 106 -2.45 -12.95 -2.84
CA ALA A 106 -1.53 -11.96 -3.39
C ALA A 106 -0.86 -11.08 -2.31
N SER A 107 -1.50 -10.93 -1.14
CA SER A 107 -0.91 -10.33 0.06
C SER A 107 -0.03 -11.32 0.82
N ALA A 108 0.95 -11.97 0.17
CA ALA A 108 2.12 -12.39 0.93
C ALA A 108 2.78 -11.10 1.45
N PRO A 109 2.86 -10.86 2.77
CA PRO A 109 3.22 -9.56 3.30
C PRO A 109 4.64 -9.21 2.85
N VAL A 110 4.75 -8.22 1.96
CA VAL A 110 6.03 -7.68 1.48
C VAL A 110 6.88 -7.11 2.64
N GLY A 111 6.30 -7.00 3.85
CA GLY A 111 6.98 -6.56 5.07
C GLY A 111 7.77 -7.63 5.83
N GLN A 112 7.81 -8.90 5.41
CA GLN A 112 8.61 -9.92 6.11
C GLN A 112 10.03 -10.09 5.56
N TYR A 113 10.30 -9.63 4.34
CA TYR A 113 11.63 -9.67 3.74
C TYR A 113 12.44 -8.39 3.94
N ALA A 114 11.80 -7.27 4.31
CA ALA A 114 12.50 -6.00 4.52
C ALA A 114 13.44 -5.99 5.75
N TRP A 115 13.20 -6.84 6.74
CA TRP A 115 13.97 -6.86 7.99
C TRP A 115 15.10 -7.89 8.04
N ARG A 116 15.12 -8.88 7.12
CA ARG A 116 16.19 -9.88 7.03
C ARG A 116 17.56 -9.29 6.61
N PRO A 117 17.64 -8.40 5.61
CA PRO A 117 18.91 -7.81 5.17
C PRO A 117 19.60 -7.02 6.30
N LEU A 118 18.83 -6.28 7.10
CA LEU A 118 19.40 -5.48 8.21
C LEU A 118 19.96 -6.33 9.35
N ARG A 119 19.39 -7.52 9.60
CA ARG A 119 19.91 -8.45 10.62
C ARG A 119 21.17 -9.17 10.14
N GLU A 120 21.25 -9.49 8.85
CA GLU A 120 22.43 -10.10 8.23
C GLU A 120 23.62 -9.11 8.22
N ASP A 121 23.37 -7.83 7.94
CA ASP A 121 24.40 -6.78 8.00
C ASP A 121 24.88 -6.46 9.43
N ALA A 122 23.97 -6.40 10.41
CA ALA A 122 24.34 -6.21 11.81
C ALA A 122 25.21 -7.38 12.34
N ALA A 123 24.90 -8.61 11.90
CA ALA A 123 25.71 -9.79 12.20
C ALA A 123 27.05 -9.81 11.44
N GLY A 124 27.22 -9.04 10.37
CA GLY A 124 28.50 -8.85 9.67
C GLY A 124 29.44 -7.87 10.38
N LEU A 125 28.87 -6.83 11.01
CA LEU A 125 29.64 -5.80 11.72
C LEU A 125 30.22 -6.27 13.06
N ASP A 126 29.54 -7.18 13.76
CA ASP A 126 30.05 -7.79 14.99
C ASP A 126 31.33 -8.62 14.74
N LYS A 127 31.40 -9.27 13.57
CA LYS A 127 32.54 -10.10 13.14
C LYS A 127 33.77 -9.28 12.75
N SER A 128 33.61 -7.99 12.52
CA SER A 128 34.68 -7.07 12.09
C SER A 128 35.30 -6.29 13.25
N ARG A 129 34.87 -6.54 14.50
CA ARG A 129 35.50 -5.94 15.68
C ARG A 129 36.84 -6.65 15.94
N PRO A 130 38.01 -6.01 15.73
CA PRO A 130 39.26 -6.62 16.09
C PRO A 130 39.28 -6.87 17.60
N ALA A 131 39.69 -8.07 17.99
CA ALA A 131 39.89 -8.43 19.39
C ALA A 131 40.73 -7.34 20.07
N PRO A 132 40.42 -6.94 21.33
CA PRO A 132 41.27 -6.03 22.07
C PRO A 132 42.65 -6.68 22.20
N THR A 133 43.60 -6.23 21.40
CA THR A 133 44.99 -6.66 21.47
C THR A 133 45.56 -6.11 22.76
N GLY A 134 45.48 -6.92 23.80
CA GLY A 134 46.16 -6.68 25.07
C GLY A 134 47.65 -6.93 24.91
N VAL A 135 48.41 -5.88 24.59
CA VAL A 135 49.86 -5.78 24.81
C VAL A 135 50.19 -4.28 24.74
N GLU A 136 50.98 -3.63 25.58
CA GLU A 136 51.99 -4.13 26.51
C GLU A 136 52.24 -3.05 27.57
N ARG A 137 52.33 -3.47 28.84
CA ARG A 137 52.70 -2.59 29.96
C ARG A 137 54.22 -2.34 29.87
N ARG A 138 54.62 -1.26 29.20
CA ARG A 138 56.01 -0.80 29.15
C ARG A 138 56.24 0.31 30.18
N GLY A 139 57.17 0.09 31.08
CA GLY A 139 57.72 1.13 31.96
C GLY A 139 57.97 0.63 33.37
N GLY A 140 59.07 -0.11 33.53
CA GLY A 140 59.84 -0.09 34.78
C GLY A 140 60.72 1.15 34.83
#